data_AF-A0A2V9RKB0-F1
#
_entry.id   AF-A0A2V9RKB0-F1
#
_cell.length_a   1.000
_cell.length_b   1.000
_cell.length_c   1.000
_cell.angle_alpha   90.00
_cell.angle_beta   90.00
_cell.angle_gamma   90.00
#
_symmetry.space_group_name_H-M   'P 1'
#
loop_
_entity.id
_entity.type
_entity.pdbx_description
1 polymer ?
#
loop_
_entity_poly.entity_id
_entity_poly.type
_entity_poly.pdbx_seq_one_letter_code
_entity_poly.pdbx_strand_id
1 'polypeptide(L)'
;DLTEEEKKYLQNLIDDMYSQFLTAVAEGRKLDLETVRKFSDGRVYTGKDAKNKKLIDEVGGLQDAIEIASKLAKISGEPKLVTPPKERRTLLDLLMGDLSEIIPLNSHTKDTRIQFSYLWK
;
A
#
# COMPACT_ATOMS: atom_id res chain seq x y z
N ASP A 1 -13.57 -3.40 -30.30
CA ASP A 1 -13.89 -2.13 -29.61
C ASP A 1 -15.15 -2.31 -28.78
N LEU A 2 -15.20 -1.67 -27.60
CA LEU A 2 -16.38 -1.70 -26.73
C LEU A 2 -17.53 -0.89 -27.36
N THR A 3 -18.76 -1.38 -27.22
CA THR A 3 -19.96 -0.60 -27.57
C THR A 3 -20.12 0.57 -26.59
N GLU A 4 -20.92 1.57 -26.95
CA GLU A 4 -21.20 2.69 -26.04
C GLU A 4 -21.93 2.23 -24.76
N GLU A 5 -22.73 1.19 -24.85
CA GLU A 5 -23.43 0.59 -23.71
C GLU A 5 -22.45 -0.12 -22.76
N GLU A 6 -21.51 -0.88 -23.30
CA GLU A 6 -20.45 -1.55 -22.53
C GLU A 6 -19.50 -0.53 -21.87
N LYS A 7 -19.13 0.54 -22.57
CA LYS A 7 -18.33 1.63 -22.00
C LYS A 7 -19.05 2.30 -20.84
N LYS A 8 -20.34 2.61 -21.01
CA LYS A 8 -21.15 3.23 -19.95
C LYS A 8 -21.26 2.33 -18.73
N TYR A 9 -21.47 1.03 -18.95
CA TYR A 9 -21.51 0.06 -17.86
C TYR A 9 -20.19 0.03 -17.08
N LEU A 10 -19.05 -0.06 -17.77
CA LEU A 10 -17.73 -0.05 -17.14
C LEU A 10 -17.44 1.27 -16.43
N GLN A 11 -17.82 2.40 -17.02
CA GLN A 11 -17.64 3.72 -16.41
C GLN A 11 -18.41 3.83 -15.09
N ASN A 12 -19.68 3.37 -15.06
CA ASN A 12 -20.47 3.38 -13.83
C ASN A 12 -19.81 2.52 -12.74
N LEU A 13 -19.27 1.35 -13.10
CA LEU A 13 -18.55 0.50 -12.14
C LEU A 13 -17.31 1.20 -11.56
N ILE A 14 -16.54 1.89 -12.41
CA ILE A 14 -15.37 2.66 -11.99
C ILE A 14 -15.79 3.83 -11.09
N ASP A 15 -16.86 4.55 -11.44
CA ASP A 15 -17.37 5.68 -10.68
C ASP A 15 -17.86 5.25 -9.28
N ASP A 16 -18.52 4.09 -9.19
CA ASP A 16 -18.95 3.50 -7.93
C ASP A 16 -17.76 3.14 -7.03
N MET A 17 -16.74 2.47 -7.58
CA MET A 17 -15.50 2.16 -6.84
C MET A 17 -14.77 3.43 -6.40
N TYR A 18 -14.72 4.45 -7.27
CA TYR A 18 -14.12 5.73 -6.96
C TYR A 18 -14.85 6.46 -5.82
N SER A 19 -16.19 6.44 -5.84
CA SER A 19 -17.03 7.01 -4.79
C SER A 19 -16.81 6.32 -3.43
N GLN A 20 -16.71 4.99 -3.42
CA GLN A 20 -16.40 4.22 -2.21
C GLN A 20 -15.02 4.59 -1.66
N PHE A 21 -14.01 4.71 -2.53
CA PHE A 21 -12.67 5.14 -2.13
C PHE A 21 -12.68 6.54 -1.50
N LEU A 22 -13.34 7.52 -2.14
CA LEU A 22 -13.43 8.88 -1.61
C LEU A 22 -14.11 8.91 -0.25
N THR A 23 -15.20 8.17 -0.08
CA THR A 23 -15.94 8.07 1.18
C THR A 23 -15.06 7.50 2.29
N ALA A 24 -14.40 6.37 2.03
CA ALA A 24 -13.52 5.73 3.03
C ALA A 24 -12.37 6.65 3.46
N VAL A 25 -11.76 7.38 2.52
CA VAL A 25 -10.68 8.34 2.84
C VAL A 25 -11.23 9.53 3.63
N ALA A 26 -12.37 10.09 3.22
CA ALA A 26 -13.01 11.22 3.90
C ALA A 26 -13.34 10.87 5.35
N GLU A 27 -13.99 9.72 5.59
CA GLU A 27 -14.33 9.24 6.92
C GLU A 27 -13.07 8.94 7.77
N GLY A 28 -12.13 8.18 7.21
CA GLY A 28 -10.91 7.77 7.92
C GLY A 28 -10.02 8.94 8.30
N ARG A 29 -9.96 9.98 7.47
CA ARG A 29 -9.14 11.18 7.70
C ARG A 29 -9.91 12.35 8.29
N LYS A 30 -11.23 12.20 8.50
CA LYS A 30 -12.16 13.26 8.94
C LYS A 30 -12.05 14.52 8.07
N LEU A 31 -12.00 14.31 6.75
CA LEU A 31 -11.95 15.36 5.74
C LEU A 31 -13.30 15.47 5.05
N ASP A 32 -13.60 16.68 4.56
CA ASP A 32 -14.74 16.87 3.69
C ASP A 32 -14.52 16.19 2.32
N LEU A 33 -15.59 15.62 1.76
CA LEU A 33 -15.52 14.84 0.51
C LEU A 33 -15.12 15.70 -0.70
N GLU A 34 -15.53 16.97 -0.73
CA GLU A 34 -15.10 17.92 -1.78
C GLU A 34 -13.60 18.19 -1.69
N THR A 35 -13.07 18.28 -0.46
CA THR A 35 -11.64 18.44 -0.21
C THR A 35 -10.85 17.23 -0.70
N VAL A 36 -11.30 16.01 -0.40
CA VAL A 36 -10.63 14.77 -0.86
C VAL A 36 -10.62 14.69 -2.39
N ARG A 37 -11.75 15.00 -3.02
CA ARG A 37 -11.89 14.98 -4.48
C ARG A 37 -10.86 15.87 -5.21
N LYS A 38 -10.40 16.98 -4.60
CA LYS A 38 -9.42 17.92 -5.20
C LYS A 38 -8.04 17.29 -5.43
N PHE A 39 -7.69 16.23 -4.72
CA PHE A 39 -6.37 15.59 -4.82
C PHE A 39 -6.42 14.09 -5.15
N SER A 40 -7.60 13.56 -5.50
CA SER A 40 -7.85 12.14 -5.79
C SER A 40 -7.93 11.84 -7.29
N ASP A 41 -6.97 12.31 -8.07
CA ASP A 41 -6.93 12.14 -9.54
C ASP A 41 -5.93 11.08 -10.02
N GLY A 42 -5.52 10.18 -9.12
CA GLY A 42 -4.60 9.07 -9.43
C GLY A 42 -3.12 9.43 -9.38
N ARG A 43 -2.76 10.68 -9.07
CA ARG A 43 -1.36 11.08 -8.88
C ARG A 43 -0.74 10.49 -7.61
N VAL A 44 0.54 10.17 -7.69
CA VAL A 44 1.35 9.71 -6.54
C VAL A 44 1.89 10.91 -5.78
N TYR A 45 1.91 10.82 -4.45
CA TYR A 45 2.43 11.87 -3.56
C TYR A 45 3.66 11.40 -2.79
N THR A 46 4.59 12.32 -2.52
CA THR A 46 5.65 12.08 -1.54
C THR A 46 5.06 12.05 -0.12
N GLY A 47 5.78 11.47 0.85
CA GLY A 47 5.34 11.50 2.25
C GLY A 47 5.08 12.93 2.77
N LYS A 48 5.91 13.90 2.36
CA LYS A 48 5.72 15.32 2.73
C LYS A 48 4.43 15.91 2.13
N ASP A 49 4.15 15.62 0.86
CA ASP A 49 2.91 16.07 0.21
C ASP A 49 1.68 15.43 0.82
N ALA A 50 1.76 14.13 1.14
CA ALA A 50 0.69 13.40 1.80
C ALA A 50 0.39 13.98 3.20
N LYS A 51 1.43 14.33 3.97
CA LYS A 51 1.26 14.97 5.29
C LYS A 51 0.59 16.34 5.17
N ASN A 52 1.03 17.17 4.21
CA ASN A 52 0.43 18.49 3.96
C ASN A 52 -1.06 18.40 3.56
N LYS A 53 -1.43 17.34 2.83
CA LYS A 53 -2.82 17.04 2.44
C LYS A 53 -3.61 16.29 3.53
N LYS A 54 -3.01 16.06 4.70
CA LYS A 54 -3.59 15.30 5.83
C LYS A 54 -3.96 13.86 5.47
N LEU A 55 -3.32 13.27 4.45
CA LEU A 55 -3.51 11.87 4.07
C LEU A 55 -2.76 10.90 5.01
N ILE A 56 -1.70 11.39 5.65
CA ILE A 56 -0.96 10.68 6.70
C ILE A 56 -0.79 11.60 7.91
N ASP A 57 -0.51 11.00 9.06
CA ASP A 57 -0.29 11.73 10.31
C ASP A 57 1.16 12.19 10.46
N GLU A 58 2.11 11.29 10.19
CA GLU A 58 3.53 11.55 10.38
C GLU A 58 4.40 10.92 9.29
N VAL A 59 5.55 11.54 9.03
CA VAL A 59 6.58 11.01 8.12
C VAL A 59 7.70 10.44 8.99
N GLY A 60 7.92 9.13 8.91
CA GLY A 60 8.93 8.43 9.70
C GLY A 60 9.17 7.01 9.19
N GLY A 61 10.08 6.30 9.85
CA GLY A 61 10.37 4.90 9.62
C GLY A 61 9.60 3.96 10.53
N LEU A 62 9.96 2.68 10.48
CA LEU A 62 9.35 1.65 11.33
C LEU A 62 9.56 1.92 12.83
N GLN A 63 10.73 2.41 13.23
CA GLN A 63 11.03 2.69 14.63
C GLN A 63 10.13 3.79 15.20
N ASP A 64 9.88 4.85 14.43
CA ASP A 64 8.95 5.92 14.81
C ASP A 64 7.53 5.37 14.99
N ALA A 65 7.09 4.49 14.08
CA ALA A 65 5.79 3.84 14.18
C ALA A 65 5.68 2.95 15.44
N ILE A 66 6.72 2.20 15.79
CA ILE A 66 6.78 1.39 17.02
C ILE A 66 6.69 2.28 18.27
N GLU A 67 7.43 3.38 18.29
CA GLU A 67 7.42 4.31 19.43
C GLU A 67 6.04 4.95 19.61
N ILE A 68 5.42 5.43 18.53
CA ILE A 68 4.07 6.01 18.55
C ILE A 68 3.07 4.97 19.03
N ALA A 69 3.10 3.74 18.50
CA ALA A 69 2.20 2.67 18.91
C ALA A 69 2.39 2.30 20.39
N SER A 70 3.63 2.22 20.87
CA SER A 70 3.97 1.96 22.27
C SER A 70 3.39 3.03 23.20
N LYS A 71 3.54 4.31 22.83
CA LYS A 71 2.96 5.46 23.55
C LYS A 71 1.44 5.40 23.59
N LEU A 72 0.78 5.12 22.47
CA LEU A 72 -0.68 4.99 22.39
C LEU A 72 -1.21 3.82 23.23
N ALA A 73 -0.46 2.71 23.27
CA ALA A 73 -0.78 1.52 24.06
C ALA A 73 -0.37 1.64 25.55
N LYS A 74 0.27 2.74 25.96
CA LYS A 74 0.78 2.98 27.32
C LYS A 74 1.76 1.91 27.81
N ILE A 75 2.58 1.37 26.91
CA ILE A 75 3.62 0.40 27.26
C ILE A 75 4.80 1.16 27.86
N SER A 76 5.26 0.72 29.03
CA SER A 76 6.47 1.23 29.66
C SER A 76 7.70 0.43 29.20
N GLY A 77 8.73 1.11 28.69
CA GLY A 77 9.97 0.49 28.23
C GLY A 77 9.92 0.03 26.77
N GLU A 78 10.81 -0.89 26.40
CA GLU A 78 10.89 -1.39 25.02
C GLU A 78 9.74 -2.37 24.71
N PRO A 79 8.94 -2.11 23.67
CA PRO A 79 7.85 -3.00 23.29
C PRO A 79 8.40 -4.29 22.68
N LYS A 80 7.82 -5.42 23.07
CA LYS A 80 8.13 -6.71 22.46
C LYS A 80 7.45 -6.83 21.09
N LEU A 81 8.25 -6.85 20.02
CA LEU A 81 7.76 -7.08 18.67
C LEU A 81 7.42 -8.56 18.46
N VAL A 82 6.21 -8.82 17.95
CA VAL A 82 5.78 -10.16 17.52
C VAL A 82 5.66 -10.15 16.01
N THR A 83 6.49 -10.95 15.35
CA THR A 83 6.40 -11.18 13.90
C THR A 83 5.70 -12.51 13.64
N PRO A 84 4.87 -12.61 12.58
CA PRO A 84 4.33 -13.90 12.14
C PRO A 84 5.45 -14.95 12.00
N PRO A 85 5.22 -16.22 12.40
CA PRO A 85 6.21 -17.26 12.22
C PRO A 85 6.51 -17.39 10.72
N LYS A 86 7.79 -17.51 10.36
CA LYS A 86 8.16 -17.87 9.00
C LYS A 86 7.59 -19.27 8.71
N GLU A 87 6.86 -19.40 7.62
CA GLU A 87 6.41 -20.70 7.13
C GLU A 87 7.65 -21.61 6.99
N ARG A 88 7.71 -22.67 7.80
CA ARG A 88 8.79 -23.64 7.71
C ARG A 88 8.49 -24.53 6.51
N ARG A 89 9.06 -24.19 5.36
CA ARG A 89 9.05 -25.09 4.19
C ARG A 89 9.78 -26.37 4.57
N THR A 90 9.08 -27.49 4.56
CA THR A 90 9.65 -28.81 4.81
C THR A 90 10.24 -29.40 3.52
N LEU A 91 11.06 -30.44 3.64
CA LEU A 91 11.61 -31.14 2.47
C LEU A 91 10.50 -31.78 1.60
N LEU A 92 9.37 -32.15 2.21
CA LEU A 92 8.19 -32.63 1.50
C LEU A 92 7.50 -31.52 0.70
N ASP A 93 7.41 -30.30 1.25
CA ASP A 93 6.91 -29.13 0.52
C ASP A 93 7.82 -28.77 -0.66
N LEU A 94 9.12 -29.04 -0.54
CA LEU A 94 10.10 -28.86 -1.62
C LEU A 94 9.97 -29.89 -2.74
N LEU A 95 9.51 -31.11 -2.41
CA LEU A 95 9.33 -32.22 -3.34
C LEU A 95 7.96 -32.21 -4.01
N MET A 96 6.92 -31.84 -3.25
CA MET A 96 5.52 -31.81 -3.69
C MET A 96 5.07 -30.42 -4.18
N GLY A 97 5.83 -29.38 -3.86
CA GLY A 97 5.59 -28.02 -4.32
C GLY A 97 6.00 -27.82 -5.78
N ASP A 98 5.48 -26.75 -6.37
CA ASP A 98 5.88 -26.32 -7.71
C ASP A 98 7.37 -25.96 -7.71
N LEU A 99 8.19 -26.77 -8.40
CA LEU A 99 9.64 -26.58 -8.53
C LEU A 99 10.01 -25.22 -9.14
N SER A 100 9.06 -24.54 -9.80
CA SER A 100 9.25 -23.19 -10.32
C SER A 100 9.36 -22.12 -9.23
N GLU A 101 8.87 -22.38 -8.00
CA GLU A 101 9.05 -21.48 -6.85
C GLU A 101 10.45 -21.57 -6.22
N ILE A 102 11.16 -22.68 -6.42
CA ILE A 102 12.44 -22.98 -5.74
C ILE A 102 13.63 -22.60 -6.60
N ILE A 103 13.50 -22.72 -7.93
CA ILE A 103 14.54 -22.32 -8.87
C ILE A 103 14.03 -21.12 -9.68
N PRO A 104 14.38 -19.88 -9.31
CA PRO A 104 14.06 -18.71 -10.11
C PRO A 104 15.02 -18.68 -11.32
N LEU A 105 14.73 -19.47 -12.35
CA LEU A 105 15.51 -19.50 -13.60
C LEU A 105 15.48 -18.17 -14.37
N ASN A 106 14.79 -17.14 -13.87
CA ASN A 106 14.78 -15.76 -14.37
C ASN A 106 14.68 -14.74 -13.22
N SER A 107 15.74 -14.56 -12.42
CA SER A 107 15.80 -13.50 -11.39
C SER A 107 16.35 -12.15 -11.88
N HIS A 108 16.47 -11.97 -13.20
CA HIS A 108 16.58 -10.65 -13.82
C HIS A 108 15.22 -10.16 -14.33
N THR A 109 14.16 -10.32 -13.54
CA THR A 109 13.03 -9.41 -13.67
C THR A 109 13.51 -8.06 -13.17
N LYS A 110 14.03 -7.25 -14.11
CA LYS A 110 14.22 -5.81 -13.91
C LYS A 110 12.96 -5.31 -13.22
N ASP A 111 13.10 -4.79 -12.01
CA ASP A 111 11.99 -4.19 -11.28
C ASP A 111 11.44 -3.04 -12.15
N THR A 112 10.38 -3.33 -12.92
CA THR A 112 9.76 -2.39 -13.87
C THR A 112 8.89 -1.37 -13.17
N ARG A 113 8.83 -1.41 -11.84
CA ARG A 113 8.14 -0.41 -11.04
C ARG A 113 8.94 0.89 -11.07
N ILE A 114 8.35 1.91 -11.68
CA ILE A 114 8.89 3.26 -11.67
C ILE A 114 8.94 3.73 -10.21
N GLN A 115 10.15 3.93 -9.70
CA GLN A 115 10.38 4.40 -8.33
C GLN A 115 11.55 5.36 -8.27
N PHE A 116 11.56 6.22 -7.24
CA PHE A 116 12.69 7.10 -6.97
C PHE A 116 13.92 6.25 -6.62
N SER A 117 14.95 6.32 -7.47
CA SER A 117 16.20 5.59 -7.31
C SER A 117 17.35 6.58 -7.20
N TYR A 118 18.23 6.39 -6.20
CA TYR A 118 19.48 7.12 -6.10
C TYR A 118 20.52 6.41 -6.98
N LEU A 119 20.76 6.97 -8.17
CA LEU A 119 21.75 6.46 -9.11
C LEU A 119 22.96 7.41 -9.13
N TRP A 120 24.11 6.90 -8.70
CA TRP A 120 25.38 7.61 -8.87
C TRP A 120 25.95 7.29 -10.26
N LYS A 121 26.50 8.29 -10.93
CA LYS A 121 27.18 8.14 -12.23
C LYS A 121 28.69 8.15 -12.02
#